data_AF-A0A376M3Q9-F1
#
_entry.id   AF-A0A376M3Q9-F1
#
_cell.length_a   1.000
_cell.length_b   1.000
_cell.length_c   1.000
_cell.angle_alpha   90.00
_cell.angle_beta   90.00
_cell.angle_gamma   90.00
#
_symmetry.space_group_name_H-M   'P 1'
#
loop_
_entity.id
_entity.type
_entity.pdbx_description
1 polymer ?
#
loop_
_entity_poly.entity_id
_entity_poly.type
_entity_poly.pdbx_seq_one_letter_code
_entity_poly.pdbx_strand_id
1 'polypeptide(L)' 'MVEDILAPGLRVVFCGINPGLSSAGTGFPFAHPANRFWKVIYQAGFTDRQLKPQEAQHLLDYRCGVTKLVDRPTVASQ' A
#
# COMPACT_ATOMS: atom_id res chain seq x y z
N MET A 1 -0.67 -10.98 -7.73
CA MET A 1 -1.88 -10.25 -7.28
C MET A 1 -1.50 -9.52 -6.00
N VAL A 2 -1.93 -8.27 -5.80
CA VAL A 2 -1.68 -7.56 -4.53
C VAL A 2 -2.80 -7.93 -3.58
N GLU A 3 -2.46 -8.57 -2.47
CA GLU A 3 -3.44 -8.96 -1.45
C GLU A 3 -3.82 -7.75 -0.57
N ASP A 4 -5.03 -7.81 -0.04
CA ASP A 4 -5.50 -6.84 0.94
C ASP A 4 -4.83 -7.11 2.29
N ILE A 5 -4.47 -6.04 2.99
CA ILE A 5 -3.83 -6.09 4.31
C ILE A 5 -4.83 -5.49 5.29
N LEU A 6 -5.65 -6.35 5.87
CA LEU A 6 -6.77 -5.98 6.73
C LEU A 6 -6.79 -6.86 7.98
N ALA A 7 -7.12 -6.24 9.11
CA ALA A 7 -7.32 -6.92 10.39
C ALA A 7 -8.39 -6.19 11.21
N PRO A 8 -9.00 -6.82 12.23
CA PRO A 8 -9.83 -6.11 13.19
C PRO A 8 -9.04 -5.02 13.94
N GLY A 9 -9.73 -3.93 14.31
CA GLY A 9 -9.14 -2.89 15.17
C GLY A 9 -8.15 -1.95 14.49
N LEU A 10 -8.10 -1.90 13.16
CA LEU A 10 -7.34 -0.87 12.44
C LEU A 10 -7.89 0.53 12.73
N ARG A 11 -6.99 1.52 12.83
CA ARG A 11 -7.34 2.93 12.95
C ARG A 11 -7.58 3.58 11.60
N VAL A 12 -6.85 3.14 10.57
CA VAL A 12 -6.93 3.67 9.21
C VAL A 12 -6.75 2.55 8.20
N VAL A 13 -7.50 2.61 7.10
CA VAL A 13 -7.30 1.78 5.91
C VAL A 13 -7.05 2.69 4.73
N PHE A 14 -5.91 2.53 4.08
CA PHE A 14 -5.57 3.25 2.85
C PHE A 14 -6.11 2.48 1.65
N CYS A 15 -7.03 3.09 0.91
CA CYS A 15 -7.61 2.48 -0.30
C CYS A 15 -6.93 3.05 -1.55
N GLY A 16 -6.16 2.22 -2.25
CA GLY A 16 -5.68 2.54 -3.60
C GLY A 16 -6.82 2.41 -4.63
N ILE A 17 -6.67 3.02 -5.81
CA ILE A 17 -7.65 2.84 -6.89
C ILE A 17 -7.58 1.41 -7.42
N ASN A 18 -6.41 1.02 -7.91
CA ASN A 18 -6.16 -0.30 -8.48
C ASN A 18 -4.64 -0.60 -8.52
N PRO A 19 -4.22 -1.88 -8.67
CA PRO A 19 -2.80 -2.21 -8.76
C PRO A 19 -2.19 -1.65 -10.04
N GLY A 20 -1.16 -0.81 -9.90
CA GLY A 20 -0.30 -0.45 -11.04
C GLY A 20 0.53 -1.66 -11.52
N LEU A 21 1.01 -1.64 -12.76
CA LEU A 21 1.76 -2.75 -13.37
C LEU A 21 2.95 -3.25 -12.54
N SER A 22 3.70 -2.33 -11.91
CA SER A 22 4.82 -2.69 -11.01
C SER A 22 4.36 -3.42 -9.74
N SER A 23 3.24 -3.00 -9.15
CA SER A 23 2.63 -3.70 -8.01
C SER A 23 2.02 -5.04 -8.41
N ALA A 24 1.45 -5.13 -9.62
CA ALA A 24 0.97 -6.40 -10.16
C ALA A 24 2.10 -7.41 -10.39
N GLY A 25 3.26 -6.94 -10.88
CA GLY A 25 4.44 -7.76 -11.13
C GLY A 25 5.22 -8.17 -9.87
N THR A 26 5.23 -7.33 -8.84
CA THR A 26 5.96 -7.63 -7.58
C THR A 26 5.10 -8.23 -6.49
N GLY A 27 3.77 -8.08 -6.56
CA GLY A 27 2.83 -8.49 -5.51
C GLY A 27 2.71 -7.49 -4.35
N PHE A 28 3.51 -6.42 -4.32
CA PHE A 28 3.51 -5.46 -3.20
C PHE A 28 2.69 -4.20 -3.51
N PRO A 29 1.90 -3.69 -2.55
CA PRO A 29 1.16 -2.45 -2.73
C PRO A 29 2.12 -1.26 -2.89
N PHE A 30 1.77 -0.34 -3.80
CA PHE A 30 2.50 0.91 -4.03
C PHE A 30 4.01 0.73 -4.31
N ALA A 31 4.39 -0.32 -5.04
CA ALA A 31 5.79 -0.72 -5.25
C ALA A 31 6.55 0.11 -6.29
N HIS A 32 5.84 0.89 -7.12
CA HIS A 32 6.48 1.69 -8.15
C HIS A 32 7.37 2.80 -7.54
N PRO A 33 8.62 3.01 -7.99
CA PRO A 33 9.54 3.99 -7.38
C PRO A 33 9.02 5.43 -7.32
N ALA A 34 8.21 5.83 -8.30
CA ALA A 34 7.58 7.16 -8.32
C ALA A 34 6.38 7.28 -7.36
N ASN A 35 5.87 6.17 -6.81
CA ASN A 35 4.79 6.19 -5.85
C ASN A 35 5.30 6.69 -4.49
N ARG A 36 4.61 7.70 -3.94
CA ARG A 36 5.05 8.37 -2.71
C ARG A 36 4.40 7.82 -1.44
N PHE A 37 3.52 6.83 -1.54
CA PHE A 37 2.71 6.32 -0.43
C PHE A 37 3.54 6.07 0.83
N TRP A 38 4.57 5.23 0.72
CA TRP A 38 5.41 4.84 1.86
C TRP A 38 6.13 6.03 2.53
N LYS A 39 6.61 6.97 1.72
CA LYS A 39 7.24 8.19 2.23
C LYS A 39 6.22 9.10 2.93
N VAL A 40 5.03 9.26 2.35
CA VAL A 40 3.98 10.15 2.87
C VAL A 40 3.43 9.63 4.19
N ILE A 41 3.12 8.34 4.32
CA ILE A 41 2.53 7.81 5.57
C ILE A 41 3.53 7.87 6.73
N TYR A 42 4.82 7.71 6.45
CA TYR A 42 5.87 7.91 7.43
C TYR A 42 5.96 9.38 7.85
N GLN A 43 6.06 10.30 6.89
CA GLN A 43 6.15 11.73 7.17
C GLN A 43 4.91 12.31 7.86
N ALA A 44 3.74 11.70 7.65
CA ALA A 44 2.50 12.05 8.32
C ALA A 44 2.35 11.41 9.72
N GLY A 45 3.29 10.56 10.15
CA GLY A 45 3.32 9.96 11.49
C GLY A 45 2.41 8.74 11.66
N PHE A 46 1.98 8.09 10.57
CA PHE A 46 1.26 6.81 10.66
C PHE A 46 2.20 5.65 11.02
N THR A 47 3.46 5.73 10.58
CA THR A 47 4.53 4.81 10.94
C THR A 47 5.70 5.59 11.54
N ASP A 48 6.49 4.96 12.40
CA ASP A 48 7.67 5.56 13.05
C ASP A 48 8.94 5.53 12.18
N ARG A 49 8.92 4.74 11.11
CA ARG A 49 9.93 4.67 10.05
C ARG A 49 9.29 4.50 8.68
N GLN A 50 10.04 4.79 7.62
CA GLN A 50 9.60 4.47 6.26
C GLN A 50 9.73 2.98 5.99
N LEU A 51 8.61 2.28 5.83
CA LEU A 51 8.55 0.88 5.40
C LEU A 51 8.84 0.78 3.90
N LYS A 52 9.47 -0.32 3.47
CA LYS A 52 9.56 -0.73 2.07
C LYS A 52 8.28 -1.45 1.63
N PRO A 53 7.98 -1.53 0.32
CA PRO A 53 6.82 -2.29 -0.17
C PRO A 53 6.76 -3.75 0.32
N GLN A 54 7.93 -4.40 0.46
CA GLN A 54 8.06 -5.78 0.96
C GLN A 54 7.66 -5.93 2.43
N GLU A 55 7.68 -4.83 3.18
CA GLU A 55 7.36 -4.77 4.61
C GLU A 55 5.89 -4.41 4.84
N ALA A 56 5.03 -4.41 3.81
CA ALA A 56 3.67 -3.90 3.90
C ALA A 56 2.81 -4.58 4.99
N GLN A 57 3.07 -5.84 5.32
CA GLN A 57 2.37 -6.55 6.40
C GLN A 57 2.59 -5.89 7.77
N HIS A 58 3.73 -5.23 8.00
CA HIS A 58 3.99 -4.50 9.24
C HIS A 58 3.09 -3.29 9.45
N LEU A 59 2.31 -2.85 8.44
CA LEU A 59 1.29 -1.82 8.64
C LEU A 59 0.29 -2.19 9.75
N LEU A 60 0.02 -3.49 9.92
CA LEU A 60 -0.88 -3.98 10.96
C LEU A 60 -0.38 -3.63 12.38
N ASP A 61 0.95 -3.62 12.58
CA ASP A 61 1.59 -3.26 13.86
C ASP A 61 1.30 -1.78 14.22
N TYR A 62 1.10 -0.93 13.22
CA TYR A 62 0.75 0.49 13.38
C TYR A 62 -0.77 0.75 13.40
N ARG A 63 -1.58 -0.32 13.37
CA ARG A 63 -3.04 -0.30 13.17
C ARG A 63 -3.44 0.39 11.86
N CYS A 64 -2.64 0.22 10.82
CA CYS A 64 -2.93 0.67 9.47
C CYS A 64 -3.18 -0.53 8.55
N GLY A 65 -4.06 -0.37 7.56
CA GLY A 65 -4.31 -1.38 6.53
C GLY A 65 -4.23 -0.81 5.12
N VAL A 66 -4.22 -1.68 4.13
CA VAL A 66 -4.24 -1.33 2.71
C VAL A 66 -5.24 -2.21 1.97
N THR A 67 -6.04 -1.59 1.10
CA THR A 67 -6.90 -2.28 0.14
C THR A 67 -6.89 -1.51 -1.19
N LYS A 68 -7.67 -1.99 -2.15
CA LYS A 68 -7.83 -1.43 -3.48
C LYS A 68 -9.31 -1.42 -3.86
N LEU A 69 -9.74 -0.37 -4.54
CA LEU A 69 -11.14 -0.25 -4.96
C LEU A 69 -11.50 -1.30 -6.02
N VAL A 70 -10.58 -1.60 -6.94
CA VAL A 70 -10.76 -2.66 -7.95
C VAL A 70 -9.53 -3.54 -8.08
N ASP A 71 -9.74 -4.83 -8.31
CA ASP A 71 -8.67 -5.81 -8.49
C ASP A 71 -7.93 -5.69 -9.83
N ARG A 72 -8.61 -5.13 -10.85
CA ARG A 72 -8.10 -5.08 -12.23
C ARG A 72 -6.87 -4.17 -12.35
N PRO A 73 -5.70 -4.70 -12.75
CA PRO A 73 -4.55 -3.85 -13.04
C PRO A 73 -4.80 -3.00 -14.29
N THR A 74 -4.36 -1.74 -14.27
CA THR A 74 -4.35 -0.88 -15.47
C THR A 74 -2.98 -0.22 -15.61
N VAL A 75 -2.65 0.13 -16.86
CA VAL A 75 -1.51 0.99 -17.17
C VAL A 75 -1.84 2.38 -16.61
N ALA A 76 -0.91 3.02 -15.92
CA ALA A 76 -1.08 4.42 -15.55
C ALA A 76 -1.38 5.23 -16.83
N SER A 77 -2.33 6.16 -16.77
CA SER A 77 -2.55 7.11 -17.86
C SER A 77 -1.22 7.83 -18.14
N GLN A 78 -0.82 7.86 -19.41
CA GLN A 78 0.35 8.60 -19.88
C GLN A 78 0.25 10.09 -19.51
#